data_AF-A0A7X7XJ79-F1
#
_entry.id   AF-A0A7X7XJ79-F1
#
_cell.length_a   1.000
_cell.length_b   1.000
_cell.length_c   1.000
_cell.angle_alpha   90.00
_cell.angle_beta   90.00
_cell.angle_gamma   90.00
#
_symmetry.space_group_name_H-M   'P 1'
#
loop_
_entity.id
_entity.type
_entity.pdbx_description
1 polymer ?
#
loop_
_entity_poly.entity_id
_entity_poly.type
_entity_poly.pdbx_seq_one_letter_code
_entity_poly.pdbx_strand_id
1 'polypeptide(L)'
;MNHLTGHGPIPAPTAYRILGDLKGVGHLLPQSLEQLCRGLQASLTAYDVYDHRRGPAESVSDAIALLTRAARKAADLGQLLEDAQAAIAEQGYRTDDHHPSLFDDPNDPR
;
A
#
# COMPACT_ATOMS: atom_id res chain seq x y z
N MET A 1 -7.53 9.53 4.01
CA MET A 1 -7.35 8.98 2.63
C MET A 1 -8.50 9.33 1.67
N ASN A 2 -9.35 10.35 1.91
CA ASN A 2 -10.54 10.60 1.07
C ASN A 2 -10.67 12.06 0.52
N HIS A 3 -9.56 12.74 0.19
CA HIS A 3 -9.61 14.10 -0.37
C HIS A 3 -8.97 14.26 -1.76
N LEU A 4 -8.40 13.18 -2.33
CA LEU A 4 -7.63 13.22 -3.58
C LEU A 4 -8.36 12.63 -4.79
N THR A 5 -9.59 12.13 -4.63
CA THR A 5 -10.40 11.57 -5.73
C THR A 5 -11.43 12.56 -6.30
N GLY A 6 -11.43 13.81 -5.83
CA GLY A 6 -12.49 14.79 -6.13
C GLY A 6 -12.22 15.80 -7.24
N HIS A 7 -10.99 15.95 -7.75
CA HIS A 7 -10.66 17.08 -8.63
C HIS A 7 -9.67 16.72 -9.74
N GLY A 8 -10.17 16.56 -10.96
CA GLY A 8 -9.37 16.48 -12.20
C GLY A 8 -8.49 15.23 -12.35
N PRO A 9 -7.88 15.04 -13.53
CA PRO A 9 -6.90 13.97 -13.74
C PRO A 9 -5.69 14.16 -12.80
N ILE A 10 -5.28 13.08 -12.11
CA ILE A 10 -4.11 13.09 -11.22
C ILE A 10 -2.86 13.33 -12.09
N PRO A 11 -2.04 14.35 -11.80
CA PRO A 11 -0.79 14.56 -12.53
C PRO A 11 0.12 13.34 -12.42
N ALA A 12 0.73 12.92 -13.55
CA ALA A 12 1.59 11.74 -13.61
C ALA A 12 2.68 11.70 -12.52
N PRO A 13 3.40 12.81 -12.20
CA PRO A 13 4.38 12.80 -11.11
C PRO A 13 3.78 12.47 -9.72
N THR A 14 2.53 12.89 -9.48
CA THR A 14 1.82 12.60 -8.23
C THR A 14 1.39 11.14 -8.19
N ALA A 15 0.89 10.59 -9.29
CA ALA A 15 0.55 9.17 -9.38
C ALA A 15 1.79 8.27 -9.18
N TYR A 16 2.94 8.63 -9.77
CA TYR A 16 4.18 7.85 -9.64
C TYR A 16 4.73 7.87 -8.22
N ARG A 17 4.67 9.01 -7.53
CA ARG A 17 5.07 9.11 -6.12
C ARG A 17 4.19 8.24 -5.22
N ILE A 18 2.87 8.33 -5.38
CA ILE A 18 1.93 7.51 -4.61
C ILE A 18 2.20 6.02 -4.84
N LEU A 19 2.46 5.62 -6.08
CA LEU A 19 2.78 4.23 -6.42
C LEU A 19 4.10 3.78 -5.78
N GLY A 20 5.12 4.63 -5.77
CA GLY A 20 6.39 4.39 -5.09
C GLY A 20 6.24 4.21 -3.58
N ASP A 21 5.42 5.05 -2.93
CA ASP A 21 5.11 4.94 -1.49
C ASP A 21 4.40 3.62 -1.18
N LEU A 22 3.41 3.23 -2.01
CA LEU A 22 2.67 1.99 -1.86
C LEU A 22 3.55 0.75 -2.04
N LYS A 23 4.51 0.78 -2.97
CA LYS A 23 5.51 -0.27 -3.13
C LYS A 23 6.33 -0.46 -1.85
N GLY A 24 6.78 0.65 -1.24
CA GLY A 24 7.53 0.60 0.03
C GLY A 24 6.73 -0.11 1.14
N VAL A 25 5.43 0.17 1.24
CA VAL A 25 4.53 -0.50 2.18
C VAL A 25 4.39 -2.00 1.86
N GLY A 26 4.31 -2.36 0.59
CA GLY A 26 4.22 -3.76 0.13
C GLY A 26 5.39 -4.64 0.61
N HIS A 27 6.58 -4.07 0.78
CA HIS A 27 7.76 -4.78 1.29
C HIS A 27 7.91 -4.74 2.82
N LEU A 28 7.61 -3.61 3.43
CA LEU A 28 7.76 -3.42 4.89
C LEU A 28 6.69 -4.19 5.69
N LEU A 29 5.49 -4.32 5.14
CA LEU A 29 4.38 -4.98 5.82
C LEU A 29 4.62 -6.49 6.04
N PRO A 30 5.01 -7.30 5.04
CA PRO A 30 5.39 -8.71 5.26
C PRO A 30 6.43 -8.88 6.36
N GLN A 31 7.50 -8.07 6.34
CA GLN A 31 8.55 -8.12 7.35
C GLN A 31 8.02 -7.83 8.76
N SER A 32 7.19 -6.80 8.90
CA SER A 32 6.58 -6.44 10.19
C SER A 32 5.66 -7.55 10.72
N LEU A 33 4.90 -8.21 9.83
CA LEU A 33 4.03 -9.32 10.20
C LEU A 33 4.83 -10.55 10.64
N GLU A 34 5.96 -10.86 10.00
CA GLU A 34 6.86 -11.94 10.44
C GLU A 34 7.46 -11.66 11.82
N GLN A 35 7.86 -10.41 12.08
CA GLN A 35 8.36 -10.00 13.39
C GLN A 35 7.28 -10.14 14.47
N LEU A 36 6.04 -9.76 14.15
CA LEU A 36 4.91 -9.94 15.06
C LEU A 36 4.62 -11.42 15.35
N CYS A 37 4.69 -12.30 14.34
CA CYS A 37 4.56 -13.75 14.54
C CYS A 37 5.59 -14.29 15.54
N ARG A 38 6.86 -13.86 15.44
CA ARG A 38 7.93 -14.27 16.38
C ARG A 38 7.68 -13.69 17.76
N GLY A 39 7.26 -12.42 17.84
CA GLY A 39 6.92 -11.76 19.09
C GLY A 39 5.78 -12.46 19.85
N LEU A 40 4.73 -12.89 19.15
CA LEU A 40 3.62 -13.63 19.75
C LEU A 40 4.06 -14.98 20.32
N GLN A 41 4.93 -15.71 19.61
CA GLN A 41 5.49 -16.97 20.11
C GLN A 41 6.37 -16.75 21.34
N ALA A 42 7.24 -15.75 21.31
CA ALA A 42 8.07 -15.39 22.46
C ALA A 42 7.23 -14.90 23.65
N SER A 43 6.09 -14.26 23.39
CA SER A 43 5.18 -13.81 24.45
C SER A 43 4.60 -14.97 25.26
N LEU A 44 4.33 -16.12 24.63
CA LEU A 44 3.83 -17.31 25.33
C LEU A 44 4.84 -17.91 26.31
N THR A 45 6.14 -17.68 26.10
CA THR A 45 7.20 -18.20 26.98
C THR A 45 7.66 -17.17 28.00
N ALA A 46 7.61 -15.88 27.66
CA ALA A 46 8.10 -14.80 28.49
C ALA A 46 7.06 -14.27 29.50
N TYR A 47 5.77 -14.48 29.25
CA TYR A 47 4.69 -13.91 30.07
C TYR A 47 3.62 -14.94 30.40
N ASP A 48 2.91 -14.71 31.52
CA ASP A 48 1.73 -15.48 31.91
C ASP A 48 0.51 -15.04 31.09
N VAL A 49 0.46 -15.50 29.83
CA VAL A 49 -0.62 -15.21 28.89
C VAL A 49 -1.75 -16.20 29.12
N TYR A 50 -2.98 -15.71 29.29
CA TYR A 50 -4.17 -16.55 29.39
C TYR A 50 -5.18 -16.22 28.28
N ASP A 51 -6.07 -17.16 28.00
CA ASP A 51 -7.22 -17.00 27.12
C ASP A 51 -8.44 -17.64 27.79
N HIS A 52 -9.57 -16.92 27.84
CA HIS A 52 -10.79 -17.33 28.54
C HIS A 52 -11.64 -18.36 27.78
N ARG A 53 -11.40 -18.55 26.49
CA ARG A 53 -12.21 -19.43 25.61
C ARG A 53 -11.50 -20.74 25.30
N ARG A 54 -10.17 -20.74 25.27
CA ARG A 54 -9.31 -21.89 24.92
C ARG A 54 -7.88 -21.66 25.42
N GLY A 55 -6.95 -22.54 25.07
CA GLY A 55 -5.53 -22.35 25.42
C GLY A 55 -4.88 -21.17 24.67
N PRO A 56 -4.04 -20.36 25.33
CA PRO A 56 -3.36 -19.21 24.70
C PRO A 56 -2.47 -19.64 23.52
N ALA A 57 -1.90 -20.85 23.57
CA ALA A 57 -1.12 -21.42 22.47
C ALA A 57 -1.96 -21.67 21.20
N GLU A 58 -3.21 -22.13 21.35
CA GLU A 58 -4.11 -22.32 20.20
C GLU A 58 -4.49 -20.97 19.59
N SER A 59 -4.77 -19.97 20.42
CA SER A 59 -5.06 -18.61 19.95
C SER A 59 -3.91 -17.97 19.19
N VAL A 60 -2.68 -18.13 19.69
CA VAL A 60 -1.49 -17.63 19.00
C VAL A 60 -1.23 -18.39 17.70
N SER A 61 -1.46 -19.71 17.67
CA SER A 61 -1.34 -20.51 16.44
C SER A 61 -2.29 -20.01 15.34
N ASP A 62 -3.56 -19.77 15.67
CA ASP A 62 -4.53 -19.20 14.74
C ASP A 62 -4.10 -17.81 14.24
N ALA A 63 -3.62 -16.95 15.15
CA ALA A 63 -3.15 -15.62 14.81
C ALA A 63 -1.95 -15.67 13.86
N ILE A 64 -0.97 -16.54 14.12
CA ILE A 64 0.20 -16.74 13.25
C ILE A 64 -0.22 -17.23 11.87
N ALA A 65 -1.19 -18.15 11.78
CA ALA A 65 -1.69 -18.64 10.49
C ALA A 65 -2.32 -17.49 9.67
N LEU A 66 -3.10 -16.62 10.31
CA LEU A 66 -3.69 -15.44 9.68
C LEU A 66 -2.62 -14.42 9.25
N LEU A 67 -1.67 -14.10 10.14
CA LEU A 67 -0.57 -13.16 9.85
C LEU A 67 0.33 -13.66 8.72
N THR A 68 0.63 -14.96 8.68
CA THR A 68 1.39 -15.59 7.58
C THR A 68 0.64 -15.48 6.25
N ARG A 69 -0.69 -15.68 6.25
CA ARG A 69 -1.51 -15.48 5.05
C ARG A 69 -1.55 -14.01 4.63
N ALA A 70 -1.63 -13.08 5.58
CA ALA A 70 -1.59 -11.66 5.32
C ALA A 70 -0.25 -11.22 4.71
N ALA A 71 0.87 -11.73 5.23
CA ALA A 71 2.21 -11.44 4.73
C ALA A 71 2.37 -11.84 3.25
N ARG A 72 1.91 -13.04 2.88
CA ARG A 72 1.91 -13.50 1.47
C ARG A 72 1.09 -12.58 0.57
N LYS A 73 -0.13 -12.22 1.00
CA LYS A 73 -0.98 -11.29 0.24
C LYS A 73 -0.36 -9.90 0.08
N ALA A 74 0.34 -9.43 1.11
CA ALA A 74 1.04 -8.16 1.06
C ALA A 74 2.24 -8.20 0.09
N ALA A 75 2.97 -9.32 0.04
CA ALA A 75 4.03 -9.53 -0.93
C ALA A 75 3.48 -9.59 -2.37
N ASP A 76 2.39 -10.33 -2.61
CA ASP A 76 1.72 -10.38 -3.92
C ASP A 76 1.26 -8.98 -4.36
N LEU A 77 0.68 -8.20 -3.44
CA LEU A 77 0.30 -6.81 -3.69
C LEU A 77 1.51 -5.94 -4.02
N GLY A 78 2.61 -6.09 -3.27
CA GLY A 78 3.86 -5.39 -3.54
C GLY A 78 4.37 -5.64 -4.97
N GLN A 79 4.39 -6.91 -5.40
CA GLN A 79 4.79 -7.26 -6.76
C GLN A 79 3.88 -6.63 -7.83
N LEU A 80 2.56 -6.68 -7.64
CA LEU A 80 1.62 -6.05 -8.58
C LEU A 80 1.82 -4.53 -8.69
N LEU A 81 2.17 -3.86 -7.59
CA LEU A 81 2.47 -2.43 -7.58
C LEU A 81 3.79 -2.12 -8.31
N GLU A 82 4.80 -3.00 -8.19
CA GLU A 82 6.03 -2.92 -8.99
C GLU A 82 5.77 -3.08 -10.48
N ASP A 83 4.98 -4.08 -10.86
CA ASP A 83 4.63 -4.35 -12.24
C ASP A 83 3.83 -3.17 -12.83
N ALA A 84 2.91 -2.59 -12.05
CA ALA A 84 2.18 -1.39 -12.43
C ALA A 84 3.11 -0.18 -12.63
N GLN A 85 4.13 -0.03 -11.78
CA GLN A 85 5.11 1.05 -11.92
C GLN A 85 5.99 0.84 -13.15
N ALA A 86 6.41 -0.40 -13.41
CA ALA A 86 7.19 -0.75 -14.60
C ALA A 86 6.39 -0.48 -15.89
N ALA A 87 5.11 -0.82 -15.92
CA ALA A 87 4.24 -0.62 -17.08
C ALA A 87 4.09 0.87 -17.48
N ILE A 88 4.29 1.79 -16.54
CA ILE A 88 4.18 3.24 -16.77
C ILE A 88 5.54 3.95 -16.74
N ALA A 89 6.66 3.22 -16.56
CA ALA A 89 8.00 3.80 -16.40
C ALA A 89 8.55 4.48 -17.66
N GLU A 90 8.07 4.11 -18.85
CA GLU A 90 8.45 4.74 -20.12
C GLU A 90 7.60 5.99 -20.45
N GLN A 91 6.61 6.31 -19.62
CA GLN A 91 5.78 7.49 -19.84
C GLN A 91 6.52 8.74 -19.36
N GLY A 92 6.68 9.71 -20.26
CA GLY A 92 7.17 11.05 -19.95
C GLY A 92 6.02 12.05 -19.77
N TYR A 93 6.20 13.04 -18.90
CA TYR A 93 5.31 14.20 -18.81
C TYR A 93 5.86 15.31 -19.72
N ARG A 94 5.17 15.63 -20.81
CA ARG A 94 5.54 16.78 -21.66
C ARG A 94 5.05 18.06 -20.98
N THR A 95 5.99 18.95 -20.63
CA THR A 95 5.72 20.30 -20.15
C THR A 95 5.54 21.28 -21.31
N ASP A 96 4.83 20.88 -22.38
CA ASP A 96 4.56 21.81 -23.47
C ASP A 96 3.53 22.84 -22.98
N ASP A 97 3.91 24.13 -23.00
CA ASP A 97 3.08 25.34 -22.86
C ASP A 97 1.94 25.45 -23.91
N HIS A 98 1.50 24.32 -24.47
CA HIS A 98 0.52 24.20 -25.53
C HIS A 98 -0.41 23.00 -25.33
N HIS A 99 -0.75 22.68 -24.09
CA HIS A 99 -2.07 22.12 -23.86
C HIS A 99 -3.06 23.29 -23.89
N PRO A 100 -3.98 23.38 -24.87
CA PRO A 100 -5.06 24.37 -24.77
C PRO A 100 -5.73 24.11 -23.43
N SER A 101 -5.71 25.14 -22.59
CA SER A 101 -6.29 25.04 -21.27
C SER A 101 -7.75 24.66 -21.49
N LEU A 102 -8.28 23.70 -20.71
CA LEU A 102 -9.73 23.39 -20.74
C LEU A 102 -10.58 24.62 -20.33
N PHE A 103 -9.92 25.73 -19.99
CA PHE A 103 -10.44 27.05 -19.62
C PHE A 103 -10.22 28.13 -20.68
N ASP A 104 -9.73 27.82 -21.88
CA ASP A 104 -9.80 28.76 -23.00
C ASP A 104 -11.23 28.75 -23.54
N ASP A 105 -12.09 29.54 -22.91
CA ASP A 105 -13.43 29.86 -23.41
C ASP A 105 -13.29 30.79 -24.64
N PRO A 106 -13.72 30.38 -25.84
CA PRO A 106 -13.59 31.19 -27.06
C PRO A 106 -14.55 32.40 -27.12
N ASN A 107 -15.26 32.76 -26.04
CA ASN A 107 -16.29 33.81 -26.04
C ASN A 107 -16.01 35.03 -25.15
N ASP A 108 -14.78 35.57 -25.14
CA ASP A 108 -14.54 36.91 -24.57
C ASP A 108 -14.32 37.97 -25.67
N PRO A 109 -15.36 38.75 -26.05
CA PRO A 109 -15.23 39.86 -26.98
C PRO A 109 -14.68 41.10 -26.26
N ARG A 110 -13.57 41.63 -26.79
CA ARG A 110 -13.02 42.96 -26.45
C ARG A 110 -13.95 44.11 -26.83
#